data_AF-A0A0F9W6H6-F1
#
_entry.id   AF-A0A0F9W6H6-F1
#
_cell.length_a   1.000
_cell.length_b   1.000
_cell.length_c   1.000
_cell.angle_alpha   90.00
_cell.angle_beta   90.00
_cell.angle_gamma   90.00
#
_symmetry.space_group_name_H-M   'P 1'
#
loop_
_entity.id
_entity.type
_entity.pdbx_description
1 polymer ?
#
loop_
_entity_poly.entity_id
_entity_poly.type
_entity_poly.pdbx_seq_one_letter_code
_entity_poly.pdbx_strand_id
1 'polypeptide(L)'
;MNYLIFIIIGILGAWLTFFLSERLKQGPVRSSAILSLIVSLFFYCFPDLCNAYLTKNIPFVFIGSTFIGMVSPLSRGNYIRLAVAASLFGIIYVNKAHFFEGYGGALGALAFIALLSSMGFSVIISRSPRLKKGIVKARKKVSRQGK
;
A
#
# COMPACT_ATOMS: atom_id res chain seq x y z
N MET A 1 16.49 -7.32 2.51
CA MET A 1 15.52 -8.21 1.83
C MET A 1 14.08 -8.01 2.33
N ASN A 2 13.85 -7.87 3.65
CA ASN A 2 12.48 -7.77 4.22
C ASN A 2 11.65 -6.57 3.72
N TYR A 3 12.27 -5.43 3.42
CA TYR A 3 11.57 -4.24 2.87
C TYR A 3 10.80 -4.54 1.58
N LEU A 4 11.43 -5.28 0.65
CA LEU A 4 10.80 -5.64 -0.62
C LEU A 4 9.58 -6.53 -0.39
N ILE A 5 9.68 -7.48 0.54
CA ILE A 5 8.59 -8.38 0.89
C ILE A 5 7.38 -7.58 1.42
N PHE A 6 7.61 -6.64 2.34
CA PHE A 6 6.52 -5.81 2.87
C PHE A 6 5.91 -4.88 1.83
N ILE A 7 6.71 -4.32 0.92
CA ILE A 7 6.19 -3.52 -0.20
C ILE A 7 5.30 -4.38 -1.10
N ILE A 8 5.76 -5.58 -1.49
CA ILE A 8 4.99 -6.49 -2.35
C ILE A 8 3.67 -6.88 -1.66
N ILE A 9 3.74 -7.28 -0.40
CA ILE A 9 2.56 -7.66 0.40
C ILE A 9 1.60 -6.49 0.53
N GLY A 10 2.13 -5.28 0.77
CA GLY A 10 1.31 -4.08 0.85
C GLY A 10 0.60 -3.76 -0.46
N ILE A 11 1.30 -3.85 -1.60
CA ILE A 11 0.69 -3.64 -2.92
C ILE A 11 -0.40 -4.68 -3.16
N LEU A 12 -0.12 -5.96 -2.87
CA LEU A 12 -1.09 -7.04 -3.04
C LEU A 12 -2.33 -6.83 -2.16
N GLY A 13 -2.16 -6.50 -0.88
CA GLY A 13 -3.28 -6.25 0.03
C GLY A 13 -4.15 -5.09 -0.41
N ALA A 14 -3.54 -3.97 -0.83
CA ALA A 14 -4.27 -2.82 -1.36
C ALA A 14 -5.01 -3.15 -2.67
N TRP A 15 -4.36 -3.85 -3.60
CA TRP A 15 -4.95 -4.23 -4.89
C TRP A 15 -6.08 -5.25 -4.74
N LEU A 16 -5.88 -6.30 -3.96
CA LEU A 16 -6.90 -7.33 -3.70
C LEU A 16 -8.12 -6.72 -3.01
N THR A 17 -7.91 -5.85 -2.02
CA THR A 17 -9.02 -5.19 -1.32
C THR A 17 -9.82 -4.29 -2.27
N PHE A 18 -9.13 -3.48 -3.07
CA PHE A 18 -9.79 -2.63 -4.06
C PHE A 18 -10.51 -3.47 -5.13
N PHE A 19 -9.90 -4.56 -5.58
CA PHE A 19 -10.51 -5.48 -6.55
C PHE A 19 -11.77 -6.16 -5.99
N LEU A 20 -11.70 -6.73 -4.78
CA LEU A 20 -12.82 -7.39 -4.13
C LEU A 20 -13.96 -6.41 -3.79
N SER A 21 -13.61 -5.18 -3.39
CA SER A 21 -14.58 -4.11 -3.13
C SER A 21 -15.32 -3.72 -4.40
N GLU A 22 -14.59 -3.36 -5.45
CA GLU A 22 -15.15 -2.70 -6.63
C GLU A 22 -15.64 -3.67 -7.71
N ARG A 23 -14.94 -4.77 -7.94
CA ARG A 23 -15.30 -5.75 -8.98
C ARG A 23 -16.30 -6.79 -8.48
N LEU A 24 -16.13 -7.25 -7.25
CA LEU A 24 -16.96 -8.30 -6.65
C LEU A 24 -18.06 -7.74 -5.72
N LYS A 25 -18.18 -6.41 -5.64
CA LYS A 25 -19.24 -5.68 -4.92
C LYS A 25 -19.41 -6.10 -3.47
N GLN A 26 -18.34 -6.57 -2.82
CA GLN A 26 -18.37 -6.95 -1.41
C GLN A 26 -18.34 -5.71 -0.49
N GLY A 27 -18.03 -4.54 -1.04
CA GLY A 27 -17.87 -3.29 -0.30
C GLY A 27 -16.52 -3.21 0.41
N PRO A 28 -16.05 -2.00 0.77
CA PRO A 28 -14.67 -1.81 1.23
C PRO A 28 -14.36 -2.54 2.54
N VAL A 29 -15.26 -2.41 3.53
CA VAL A 29 -15.07 -2.96 4.87
C VAL A 29 -15.05 -4.49 4.87
N ARG A 30 -16.02 -5.14 4.20
CA ARG A 30 -16.07 -6.61 4.12
C ARG A 30 -14.88 -7.17 3.36
N SER A 31 -14.48 -6.52 2.27
CA SER A 31 -13.31 -6.93 1.49
C SER A 31 -12.04 -6.93 2.33
N SER A 32 -11.82 -5.85 3.08
CA SER A 32 -10.70 -5.74 4.01
C SER A 32 -10.75 -6.81 5.09
N ALA A 33 -11.91 -7.02 5.73
CA ALA A 33 -12.08 -7.98 6.82
C ALA A 33 -11.84 -9.42 6.36
N ILE A 34 -12.42 -9.85 5.23
CA ILE A 34 -12.28 -11.20 4.69
C ILE A 34 -10.83 -11.49 4.33
N LEU A 35 -10.18 -10.61 3.57
CA LEU A 35 -8.78 -10.82 3.15
C LEU A 35 -7.83 -10.81 4.37
N SER A 36 -8.04 -9.89 5.31
CA SER A 36 -7.27 -9.81 6.54
C SER A 36 -7.40 -11.07 7.39
N LEU A 37 -8.62 -11.60 7.51
CA LEU A 37 -8.88 -12.83 8.24
C LEU A 37 -8.16 -14.02 7.57
N ILE A 38 -8.28 -14.16 6.24
CA ILE A 38 -7.63 -15.25 5.49
C ILE A 38 -6.11 -15.23 5.70
N VAL A 39 -5.47 -14.07 5.52
CA VAL A 39 -4.01 -13.96 5.65
C VAL A 39 -3.57 -14.18 7.09
N SER A 40 -4.26 -13.58 8.07
CA SER A 40 -3.88 -13.71 9.49
C SER A 40 -4.09 -15.14 9.98
N LEU A 41 -5.18 -15.80 9.59
CA LEU A 41 -5.46 -17.18 9.94
C LEU A 41 -4.46 -18.14 9.29
N PHE A 42 -4.06 -17.88 8.04
CA PHE A 42 -3.04 -18.66 7.36
C PHE A 42 -1.70 -18.65 8.14
N PHE A 43 -1.20 -17.47 8.53
CA PHE A 43 0.04 -17.39 9.31
C PHE A 43 -0.11 -17.87 10.76
N TYR A 44 -1.33 -17.89 11.30
CA TYR A 44 -1.63 -18.53 12.60
C TYR A 44 -1.55 -20.05 12.52
N CYS A 45 -2.11 -20.66 11.47
CA CYS A 45 -2.08 -22.11 11.27
C CYS A 45 -0.70 -22.65 10.83
N PHE A 46 0.09 -21.83 10.13
CA PHE A 46 1.41 -22.22 9.61
C PHE A 46 2.52 -21.28 10.13
N PRO A 47 2.81 -21.29 11.44
CA PRO A 47 3.76 -20.34 12.04
C PRO A 47 5.21 -20.54 11.55
N ASP A 48 5.59 -21.77 11.21
CA ASP A 48 6.97 -22.15 10.84
C ASP A 48 7.29 -21.99 9.35
N LEU A 49 6.36 -21.44 8.56
CA LEU A 49 6.52 -21.32 7.11
C LEU A 49 7.60 -20.30 6.71
N CYS A 50 7.84 -19.32 7.56
CA CYS A 50 8.79 -18.22 7.33
C CYS A 50 9.58 -17.90 8.60
N ASN A 51 10.60 -17.05 8.46
CA ASN A 51 11.30 -16.49 9.62
C ASN A 51 10.29 -15.84 10.59
N ALA A 52 10.44 -16.06 11.90
CA ALA A 52 9.58 -15.53 12.95
C ALA A 52 9.27 -14.03 12.80
N TYR A 53 10.25 -13.23 12.33
CA TYR A 53 10.03 -11.82 12.05
C TYR A 53 9.02 -11.59 10.92
N LEU A 54 9.09 -12.35 9.83
CA LEU A 54 8.17 -12.24 8.70
C LEU A 54 6.79 -12.76 9.08
N THR A 55 6.70 -13.95 9.68
CA THR A 55 5.43 -14.54 10.13
C THR A 55 4.63 -13.58 11.01
N LYS A 56 5.30 -12.85 11.91
CA LYS A 56 4.64 -11.86 12.77
C LYS A 56 4.21 -10.59 12.02
N ASN A 57 5.06 -10.05 11.15
CA ASN A 57 4.83 -8.73 10.55
C ASN A 57 3.96 -8.76 9.28
N ILE A 58 3.96 -9.87 8.52
CA ILE A 58 3.18 -9.99 7.28
C ILE A 58 1.68 -9.73 7.51
N PRO A 59 1.01 -10.36 8.49
CA PRO A 59 -0.41 -10.08 8.76
C PRO A 59 -0.68 -8.60 9.05
N PHE A 60 0.17 -7.94 9.85
CA PHE A 60 0.00 -6.53 10.17
C PHE A 60 0.20 -5.60 8.97
N VAL A 61 1.22 -5.85 8.14
CA VAL A 61 1.44 -5.10 6.90
C VAL A 61 0.26 -5.31 5.95
N PHE A 62 -0.21 -6.55 5.83
CA PHE A 62 -1.34 -6.87 4.97
C PHE A 62 -2.61 -6.12 5.42
N ILE A 63 -2.99 -6.23 6.70
CA ILE A 63 -4.14 -5.51 7.27
C ILE A 63 -4.00 -3.99 7.09
N GLY A 64 -2.85 -3.41 7.39
CA GLY A 64 -2.66 -1.96 7.20
C GLY A 64 -2.79 -1.54 5.74
N SER A 65 -2.33 -2.38 4.81
CA SER A 65 -2.43 -2.11 3.38
C SER A 65 -3.84 -2.27 2.80
N THR A 66 -4.68 -3.13 3.38
CA THR A 66 -6.08 -3.25 2.93
C THR A 66 -6.83 -1.94 3.14
N PHE A 67 -6.47 -1.15 4.17
CA PHE A 67 -7.07 0.17 4.38
C PHE A 67 -6.81 1.15 3.22
N ILE A 68 -5.63 1.07 2.61
CA ILE A 68 -5.29 1.84 1.41
C ILE A 68 -6.17 1.40 0.24
N GLY A 69 -6.50 0.10 0.15
CA GLY A 69 -7.39 -0.45 -0.87
C GLY A 69 -8.87 -0.09 -0.70
N MET A 70 -9.30 0.49 0.42
CA MET A 70 -10.69 0.90 0.68
C MET A 70 -11.09 2.25 0.06
N VAL A 71 -10.25 2.83 -0.81
CA VAL A 71 -10.52 4.11 -1.47
C VAL A 71 -11.60 4.00 -2.55
N SER A 72 -12.29 5.10 -2.81
CA SER A 72 -13.33 5.15 -3.83
C SER A 72 -12.77 5.00 -5.27
N PRO A 73 -13.53 4.39 -6.19
CA PRO A 73 -13.11 4.16 -7.58
C PRO A 73 -13.11 5.42 -8.45
N LEU A 74 -13.55 6.56 -7.91
CA LEU A 74 -13.82 7.79 -8.66
C LEU A 74 -12.56 8.41 -9.33
N SER A 75 -11.35 7.91 -9.05
CA SER A 75 -10.11 8.35 -9.69
C SER A 75 -9.66 7.42 -10.82
N ARG A 76 -9.36 7.99 -11.99
CA ARG A 76 -8.65 7.26 -13.07
C ARG A 76 -7.20 6.98 -12.62
N GLY A 77 -6.73 5.74 -12.83
CA GLY A 77 -5.37 5.30 -12.47
C GLY A 77 -5.20 4.76 -11.04
N ASN A 78 -6.27 4.26 -10.43
CA ASN A 78 -6.29 3.83 -9.02
C ASN A 78 -5.20 2.81 -8.66
N TYR A 79 -5.00 1.73 -9.44
CA TYR A 79 -4.03 0.68 -9.07
C TYR A 79 -2.59 1.17 -8.93
N ILE A 80 -2.12 2.07 -9.81
CA ILE A 80 -0.76 2.62 -9.71
C ILE A 80 -0.63 3.52 -8.48
N ARG A 81 -1.62 4.37 -8.21
CA ARG A 81 -1.61 5.24 -7.03
C ARG A 81 -1.69 4.45 -5.73
N LEU A 82 -2.50 3.39 -5.72
CA LEU A 82 -2.58 2.41 -4.63
C LEU A 82 -1.22 1.74 -4.41
N ALA A 83 -0.54 1.33 -5.48
CA ALA A 83 0.77 0.72 -5.37
C ALA A 83 1.81 1.68 -4.78
N VAL A 84 1.81 2.95 -5.19
CA VAL A 84 2.69 3.98 -4.62
C VAL A 84 2.38 4.23 -3.14
N ALA A 85 1.11 4.39 -2.79
CA ALA A 85 0.69 4.58 -1.41
C ALA A 85 1.03 3.37 -0.52
N ALA A 86 0.79 2.16 -1.00
CA ALA A 86 1.11 0.92 -0.29
C ALA A 86 2.62 0.69 -0.14
N SER A 87 3.41 1.07 -1.14
CA SER A 87 4.87 1.06 -1.05
C SER A 87 5.36 2.02 0.03
N LEU A 88 4.82 3.24 0.06
CA LEU A 88 5.14 4.23 1.08
C LEU A 88 4.73 3.75 2.47
N PHE A 89 3.56 3.14 2.60
CA PHE A 89 3.12 2.52 3.84
C PHE A 89 4.08 1.42 4.32
N GLY A 90 4.52 0.51 3.44
CA GLY A 90 5.49 -0.53 3.79
C GLY A 90 6.81 0.06 4.29
N ILE A 91 7.31 1.13 3.65
CA ILE A 91 8.52 1.85 4.10
C ILE A 91 8.30 2.47 5.49
N ILE A 92 7.18 3.16 5.68
CA ILE A 92 6.85 3.79 6.97
C ILE A 92 6.68 2.74 8.07
N TYR A 93 6.03 1.60 7.76
CA TYR A 93 5.79 0.53 8.72
C TYR A 93 7.10 -0.06 9.26
N VAL A 94 8.10 -0.28 8.41
CA VAL A 94 9.40 -0.83 8.86
C VAL A 94 10.19 0.18 9.67
N ASN A 95 10.07 1.47 9.34
CA ASN A 95 10.78 2.56 10.02
C ASN A 95 9.96 3.19 11.15
N LYS A 96 8.84 2.57 11.55
CA LYS A 96 7.98 3.14 12.58
C LYS A 96 8.76 3.20 13.90
N ALA A 97 8.79 4.38 14.51
CA ALA A 97 9.34 4.52 15.86
C ALA A 97 8.46 3.78 16.87
N HIS A 98 9.03 3.42 18.02
CA HIS A 98 8.30 2.84 19.17
C HIS A 98 7.11 3.69 19.64
N PHE A 99 7.01 4.94 19.19
CA PHE A 99 5.89 5.84 19.45
C PHE A 99 4.50 5.24 19.13
N PHE A 100 4.42 4.30 18.19
CA PHE A 100 3.14 3.68 17.79
C PHE A 100 2.84 2.37 18.53
N GLU A 101 3.69 1.93 19.46
CA GLU A 101 3.44 0.73 20.26
C GLU A 101 2.34 0.98 21.29
N GLY A 102 1.43 0.01 21.46
CA GLY A 102 0.30 0.11 22.40
C GLY A 102 -0.93 0.87 21.86
N TYR A 103 -0.83 1.54 20.70
CA TYR A 103 -1.96 2.23 20.08
C TYR A 103 -2.74 1.33 19.13
N GLY A 104 -3.99 1.00 19.47
CA GLY A 104 -4.87 0.14 18.66
C GLY A 104 -5.17 0.65 17.25
N GLY A 105 -4.96 1.94 16.97
CA GLY A 105 -5.20 2.58 15.67
C GLY A 105 -3.95 2.82 14.80
N ALA A 106 -2.77 2.37 15.23
CA ALA A 106 -1.51 2.73 14.58
C ALA A 106 -1.45 2.39 13.08
N LEU A 107 -1.84 1.17 12.70
CA LEU A 107 -1.82 0.73 11.29
C LEU A 107 -2.67 1.61 10.38
N GLY A 108 -3.87 1.97 10.84
CA GLY A 108 -4.79 2.85 10.12
C GLY A 108 -4.19 4.26 9.94
N ALA A 109 -3.58 4.80 10.99
CA ALA A 109 -2.91 6.10 10.91
C ALA A 109 -1.74 6.10 9.92
N LEU A 110 -0.89 5.06 9.93
CA LEU A 110 0.21 4.93 8.98
C LEU A 110 -0.29 4.82 7.53
N ALA A 111 -1.33 4.01 7.31
CA ALA A 111 -1.96 3.85 6.00
C ALA A 111 -2.55 5.18 5.50
N PHE A 112 -3.21 5.93 6.38
CA PHE A 112 -3.78 7.24 6.07
C PHE A 112 -2.69 8.26 5.70
N ILE A 113 -1.62 8.35 6.47
CA ILE A 113 -0.47 9.23 6.19
C ILE A 113 0.14 8.89 4.82
N ALA A 114 0.36 7.61 4.55
CA ALA A 114 0.92 7.15 3.29
C ALA A 114 0.01 7.48 2.10
N LEU A 115 -1.30 7.25 2.23
CA LEU A 115 -2.27 7.53 1.20
C LEU A 115 -2.39 9.04 0.93
N LEU A 116 -2.54 9.86 1.96
CA LEU A 116 -2.60 11.33 1.82
C LEU A 116 -1.34 11.90 1.21
N SER A 117 -0.16 11.44 1.65
CA SER A 117 1.11 11.89 1.09
C SER A 117 1.23 11.55 -0.40
N SER A 118 0.84 10.33 -0.78
CA SER A 118 0.81 9.90 -2.19
C SER A 118 -0.17 10.73 -3.03
N MET A 119 -1.38 10.97 -2.52
CA MET A 119 -2.40 11.76 -3.21
C MET A 119 -1.99 13.23 -3.33
N GLY A 120 -1.53 13.85 -2.24
CA GLY A 120 -1.05 15.24 -2.21
C GLY A 120 0.10 15.46 -3.20
N PHE A 121 1.07 14.56 -3.22
CA PHE A 121 2.16 14.59 -4.18
C PHE A 121 1.67 14.50 -5.64
N SER A 122 0.72 13.60 -5.92
CA SER A 122 0.11 13.48 -7.24
C SER A 122 -0.63 14.76 -7.67
N VAL A 123 -1.30 15.45 -6.75
CA VAL A 123 -2.02 16.71 -7.03
C VAL A 123 -1.05 17.84 -7.33
N ILE A 124 0.01 17.99 -6.52
CA ILE A 124 1.05 19.02 -6.71
C ILE A 124 1.73 18.86 -8.08
N ILE A 125 2.07 17.63 -8.46
CA ILE A 125 2.65 17.35 -9.78
C ILE A 125 1.67 17.67 -10.91
N SER A 126 0.39 17.31 -10.75
CA SER A 126 -0.61 17.55 -11.80
C SER A 126 -0.88 19.04 -12.04
N ARG A 127 -0.80 19.88 -11.00
CA ARG A 127 -1.08 21.32 -11.10
C ARG A 127 0.14 22.16 -11.46
N SER A 128 1.36 21.67 -11.32
CA SER A 128 2.57 22.44 -11.68
C SER A 128 3.02 22.17 -13.12
N PRO A 129 2.82 23.10 -14.08
CA PRO A 129 3.26 22.92 -15.46
C PRO A 129 4.79 22.80 -15.61
N ARG A 130 5.56 23.36 -14.66
CA ARG A 130 7.03 23.24 -14.62
C ARG A 130 7.47 21.82 -14.26
N LEU A 131 6.86 21.20 -13.23
CA LEU A 131 7.17 19.80 -12.87
C LEU A 131 6.72 18.82 -13.95
N LYS A 132 5.54 19.04 -14.55
CA LYS A 132 5.04 18.19 -15.64
C LYS A 132 6.00 18.19 -16.83
N LYS A 133 6.53 19.36 -17.22
CA LYS A 133 7.56 19.49 -18.26
C LYS A 133 8.87 18.80 -17.86
N GLY A 134 9.31 18.94 -16.61
CA GLY A 134 10.51 18.27 -16.08
C GLY A 134 10.44 16.74 -16.12
N ILE A 135 9.33 16.16 -15.65
CA ILE A 135 9.10 14.70 -15.65
C ILE A 135 9.01 14.16 -17.08
N VAL A 136 8.32 14.86 -17.99
CA VAL A 136 8.25 14.47 -19.41
C VAL A 136 9.62 14.53 -20.08
N LYS A 137 10.44 15.54 -19.76
CA LYS A 137 11.80 15.69 -20.29
C LYS A 137 12.73 14.58 -19.77
N ALA A 138 12.63 14.22 -18.49
CA ALA A 138 13.36 13.10 -17.90
C ALA A 138 12.94 11.75 -18.51
N ARG A 139 11.63 11.50 -18.66
CA ARG A 139 11.11 10.27 -19.27
C ARG A 139 11.55 10.12 -20.73
N LYS A 140 11.59 11.21 -21.50
CA LYS A 140 12.15 11.22 -22.86
C LYS A 140 13.66 10.97 -22.90
N LYS A 141 14.40 11.39 -21.87
CA LYS A 141 15.86 11.17 -21.79
C LYS A 141 16.18 9.71 -21.50
N VAL A 142 15.46 9.08 -20.57
CA VAL A 142 15.59 7.64 -20.27
C VAL A 142 15.18 6.78 -21.47
N SER A 143 14.10 7.13 -22.17
CA SER A 143 13.66 6.41 -23.38
C SER A 143 14.60 6.55 -24.58
N ARG A 144 15.51 7.53 -24.58
CA ARG A 144 16.52 7.73 -25.64
C ARG A 144 17.85 7.04 -25.35
N GLN A 145 18.12 6.65 -24.11
CA GLN A 145 19.36 5.94 -23.73
C GLN A 145 19.25 4.41 -23.88
N GLY A 146 18.05 3.88 -24.21
CA GLY A 146 17.81 2.46 -24.49
C GLY A 146 17.67 2.11 -25.98
N LYS A 147 18.08 3.02 -26.88
CA LYS A 147 18.25 2.77 -28.33
C LYS A 147 19.69 3.09 -28.67
#